data_AF-A0A1C7W1Z0-F1
#
_entry.id   AF-A0A1C7W1Z0-F1
#
_cell.length_a   1.000
_cell.length_b   1.000
_cell.length_c   1.000
_cell.angle_alpha   90.00
_cell.angle_beta   90.00
_cell.angle_gamma   90.00
#
_symmetry.space_group_name_H-M   'P 1'
#
loop_
_entity.id
_entity.type
_entity.pdbx_description
1 polymer ?
#
loop_
_entity_poly.entity_id
_entity_poly.type
_entity_poly.pdbx_seq_one_letter_code
_entity_poly.pdbx_strand_id
1 'polypeptide(L)'
;MNQVKGGGNVTVTGQTLRDKGYLPPGFSLTNNNTQTYILAVTRNPTQTDKLVAFVLTAGGQDIAFKGQRYIAQNTSGLGGYIYPANIANGAGGGWQVNLSSLGLSGQSGHLVAYLTSDVLAGGAEESDRLYRFKVNGRPDLNKMHTAIDMGANDVNNANNITANGDIRSNSGWLITKHGKGWLNEDHGGGLYMDDNDWIRSVNNKGIYTGGQLKGGTVRADGRASVGEYLQLDGTANEGWGCSQNGLVGRAADGALLFCQNGVWKGAGKSNGSYQQLGYHVGNFSGSNTGSTTMWITAMGGQSTKFGLAVDDGACENTYALVANVNNLTVATSMNNNIGWAKSTTINFAVPAGTNYNIVSNPLPERGCSPGQFWVLAYQ
;
A
#
# COMPACT_ATOMS: atom_id res chain seq x y z
N MET A 1 9.03 -54.17 -10.24
CA MET A 1 8.90 -55.15 -9.12
C MET A 1 7.76 -56.16 -9.28
N ASN A 2 6.67 -55.86 -10.01
CA ASN A 2 5.51 -56.77 -10.12
C ASN A 2 5.79 -58.12 -10.83
N GLN A 3 6.91 -58.24 -11.56
CA GLN A 3 7.30 -59.47 -12.26
C GLN A 3 8.15 -60.42 -11.40
N VAL A 4 8.72 -59.95 -10.28
CA VAL A 4 9.48 -60.76 -9.31
C VAL A 4 8.61 -60.91 -8.04
N LYS A 5 7.63 -61.83 -8.10
CA LYS A 5 6.68 -62.12 -7.00
C LYS A 5 7.34 -63.00 -5.92
N GLY A 6 6.84 -62.91 -4.68
CA GLY A 6 7.42 -63.47 -3.44
C GLY A 6 8.25 -64.75 -3.61
N GLY A 7 9.58 -64.62 -3.49
CA GLY A 7 10.55 -65.72 -3.55
C GLY A 7 10.97 -66.17 -4.96
N GLY A 8 10.37 -65.64 -6.03
CA GLY A 8 10.72 -65.98 -7.41
C GLY A 8 11.90 -65.16 -7.97
N ASN A 9 12.48 -65.65 -9.06
CA ASN A 9 13.44 -64.92 -9.89
C ASN A 9 12.90 -64.74 -11.31
N VAL A 10 13.47 -63.79 -12.05
CA VAL A 10 13.24 -63.61 -13.49
C VAL A 10 14.56 -63.80 -14.21
N THR A 11 14.59 -64.74 -15.17
CA THR A 11 15.74 -64.97 -16.04
C THR A 11 15.45 -64.48 -17.45
N VAL A 12 16.40 -63.77 -18.04
CA VAL A 12 16.36 -63.24 -19.40
C VAL A 12 17.60 -63.73 -20.14
N THR A 13 17.42 -64.41 -21.26
CA THR A 13 18.54 -64.92 -22.06
C THR A 13 19.17 -63.81 -22.90
N GLY A 14 20.45 -63.98 -23.28
CA GLY A 14 21.10 -63.10 -24.24
C GLY A 14 20.36 -63.01 -25.59
N GLN A 15 19.70 -64.09 -26.03
CA GLN A 15 18.87 -64.10 -27.24
C GLN A 15 17.71 -63.11 -27.09
N THR A 16 16.97 -63.17 -25.99
CA THR A 16 15.86 -62.26 -25.71
C THR A 16 16.32 -60.80 -25.68
N LEU A 17 17.49 -60.51 -25.11
CA LEU A 17 18.04 -59.15 -25.08
C LEU A 17 18.40 -58.65 -26.48
N ARG A 18 18.92 -59.51 -27.36
CA ARG A 18 19.21 -59.17 -28.76
C ARG A 18 17.95 -58.96 -29.57
N ASP A 19 16.98 -59.87 -29.47
CA ASP A 19 15.71 -59.79 -30.21
C ASP A 19 14.95 -58.50 -29.87
N LYS A 20 15.09 -58.01 -28.63
CA LYS A 20 14.50 -56.74 -28.16
C LYS A 20 15.38 -55.50 -28.42
N GLY A 21 16.55 -55.66 -29.05
CA GLY A 21 17.45 -54.55 -29.42
C GLY A 21 18.34 -54.01 -28.28
N TYR A 22 18.37 -54.65 -27.12
CA TYR A 22 19.27 -54.26 -26.01
C TYR A 22 20.72 -54.73 -26.20
N LEU A 23 20.93 -55.77 -27.02
CA LEU A 23 22.26 -56.18 -27.48
C LEU A 23 22.34 -55.99 -29.00
N PRO A 24 23.48 -55.55 -29.53
CA PRO A 24 23.64 -55.35 -30.97
C PRO A 24 23.54 -56.70 -31.72
N PRO A 25 23.09 -56.72 -32.99
CA PRO A 25 22.92 -57.94 -33.77
C PRO A 25 24.19 -58.81 -33.84
N GLY A 26 25.36 -58.18 -33.89
CA GLY A 26 26.68 -58.83 -33.95
C GLY A 26 27.27 -59.27 -32.61
N PHE A 27 26.56 -59.12 -31.48
CA PHE A 27 27.02 -59.66 -30.20
C PHE A 27 27.18 -61.19 -30.31
N SER A 28 28.05 -61.84 -29.54
CA SER A 28 28.08 -63.31 -29.48
C SER A 28 27.18 -63.82 -28.35
N LEU A 29 26.29 -64.78 -28.60
CA LEU A 29 25.44 -65.35 -27.53
C LEU A 29 26.16 -66.36 -26.65
N THR A 30 27.35 -66.77 -27.06
CA THR A 30 28.18 -67.71 -26.31
C THR A 30 29.61 -67.19 -26.17
N ASN A 31 30.28 -67.60 -25.09
CA ASN A 31 31.72 -67.44 -24.96
C ASN A 31 32.49 -68.55 -25.71
N ASN A 32 33.83 -68.51 -25.63
CA ASN A 32 34.72 -69.49 -26.28
C ASN A 32 34.53 -70.94 -25.78
N ASN A 33 33.91 -71.12 -24.61
CA ASN A 33 33.58 -72.41 -24.03
C ASN A 33 32.13 -72.84 -24.33
N THR A 34 31.47 -72.18 -25.29
CA THR A 34 30.07 -72.44 -25.70
C THR A 34 29.04 -72.20 -24.58
N GLN A 35 29.40 -71.47 -23.52
CA GLN A 35 28.49 -71.11 -22.45
C GLN A 35 27.65 -69.90 -22.87
N THR A 36 26.34 -69.96 -22.65
CA THR A 36 25.36 -68.91 -22.98
C THR A 36 25.18 -67.89 -21.85
N TYR A 37 24.75 -66.67 -22.16
CA TYR A 37 24.53 -65.60 -21.15
C TYR A 37 23.08 -65.54 -20.65
N ILE A 38 22.92 -65.44 -19.33
CA ILE A 38 21.63 -65.30 -18.63
C ILE A 38 21.72 -64.10 -17.70
N LEU A 39 20.81 -63.13 -17.85
CA LEU A 39 20.56 -62.11 -16.84
C LEU A 39 19.48 -62.63 -15.88
N ALA A 40 19.85 -62.84 -14.62
CA ALA A 40 18.95 -63.21 -13.56
C ALA A 40 18.68 -62.02 -12.66
N VAL A 41 17.41 -61.69 -12.42
CA VAL A 41 16.98 -60.62 -11.49
C VAL A 41 16.16 -61.25 -10.38
N THR A 42 16.54 -60.97 -9.14
CA THR A 42 15.91 -61.53 -7.93
C THR A 42 15.84 -60.46 -6.83
N ARG A 43 15.16 -60.74 -5.72
CA ARG A 43 15.08 -59.81 -4.58
C ARG A 43 16.32 -59.94 -3.70
N ASN A 44 16.77 -58.83 -3.15
CA ASN A 44 17.81 -58.85 -2.14
C ASN A 44 17.24 -59.53 -0.87
N PRO A 45 17.88 -60.57 -0.34
CA PRO A 45 17.33 -61.36 0.77
C PRO A 45 17.26 -60.59 2.09
N THR A 46 18.11 -59.56 2.28
CA THR A 46 18.08 -58.70 3.48
C THR A 46 17.25 -57.44 3.28
N GLN A 47 17.18 -56.92 2.04
CA GLN A 47 16.40 -55.74 1.66
C GLN A 47 15.36 -56.14 0.62
N THR A 48 14.28 -56.80 1.07
CA THR A 48 13.33 -57.46 0.16
C THR A 48 12.57 -56.50 -0.78
N ASP A 49 12.60 -55.19 -0.51
CA ASP A 49 12.13 -54.11 -1.37
C ASP A 49 13.09 -53.78 -2.53
N LYS A 50 14.35 -54.19 -2.44
CA LYS A 50 15.38 -53.96 -3.45
C LYS A 50 15.62 -55.20 -4.33
N LEU A 51 16.06 -54.95 -5.55
CA LEU A 51 16.46 -56.00 -6.48
C LEU A 51 17.97 -56.19 -6.48
N VAL A 52 18.40 -57.38 -6.82
CA VAL A 52 19.78 -57.73 -7.18
C VAL A 52 19.74 -58.46 -8.51
N ALA A 53 20.81 -58.36 -9.30
CA ALA A 53 20.89 -59.06 -10.56
C ALA A 53 22.25 -59.70 -10.77
N PHE A 54 22.27 -60.77 -11.54
CA PHE A 54 23.47 -61.52 -11.89
C PHE A 54 23.48 -61.75 -13.38
N VAL A 55 24.61 -61.45 -14.04
CA VAL A 55 24.87 -61.94 -15.39
C VAL A 55 25.64 -63.24 -15.23
N LEU A 56 24.99 -64.35 -15.52
CA LEU A 56 25.52 -65.71 -15.41
C LEU A 56 25.87 -66.25 -16.79
N THR A 57 26.83 -67.17 -16.83
CA THR A 57 27.00 -68.06 -17.98
C THR A 57 26.44 -69.45 -17.64
N ALA A 58 25.87 -70.15 -18.63
CA ALA A 58 25.27 -71.47 -18.43
C ALA A 58 25.39 -72.37 -19.68
N GLY A 59 25.43 -73.68 -19.47
CA GLY A 59 25.62 -74.67 -20.53
C GLY A 59 27.02 -74.64 -21.13
N GLY A 60 27.29 -75.44 -22.17
CA GLY A 60 28.62 -75.52 -22.76
C GLY A 60 29.62 -76.32 -21.92
N GLN A 61 30.91 -76.00 -22.03
CA GLN A 61 32.01 -76.69 -21.36
C GLN A 61 32.52 -75.89 -20.17
N ASP A 62 33.06 -76.58 -19.16
CA ASP A 62 33.66 -75.95 -17.99
C ASP A 62 34.89 -75.12 -18.37
N ILE A 63 34.97 -73.89 -17.87
CA ILE A 63 36.20 -73.11 -17.89
C ILE A 63 37.08 -73.62 -16.75
N ALA A 64 38.32 -73.99 -17.05
CA ALA A 64 39.29 -74.40 -16.04
C ALA A 64 39.39 -73.34 -14.92
N PHE A 65 39.54 -73.78 -13.66
CA PHE A 65 39.49 -72.89 -12.49
C PHE A 65 40.45 -71.68 -12.57
N LYS A 66 41.65 -71.87 -13.14
CA LYS A 66 42.60 -70.78 -13.40
C LYS A 66 42.04 -69.74 -14.38
N GLY A 67 41.37 -70.19 -15.44
CA GLY A 67 40.72 -69.33 -16.43
C GLY A 67 39.54 -68.55 -15.84
N GLN A 68 38.71 -69.20 -15.01
CA GLN A 68 37.60 -68.54 -14.31
C GLN A 68 38.09 -67.36 -13.45
N ARG A 69 39.12 -67.60 -12.63
CA ARG A 69 39.72 -66.55 -11.78
C ARG A 69 40.32 -65.41 -12.60
N TYR A 70 41.02 -65.74 -13.70
CA TYR A 70 41.59 -64.75 -14.61
C TYR A 70 40.50 -63.86 -15.22
N ILE A 71 39.42 -64.44 -15.75
CA ILE A 71 38.34 -63.67 -16.37
C ILE A 71 37.59 -62.83 -15.33
N ALA A 72 37.32 -63.38 -14.15
CA ALA A 72 36.68 -62.65 -13.06
C ALA A 72 37.48 -61.39 -12.66
N GLN A 73 38.82 -61.50 -12.57
CA GLN A 73 39.70 -60.36 -12.27
C GLN A 73 39.77 -59.32 -13.39
N ASN A 74 39.54 -59.71 -14.65
CA ASN A 74 39.55 -58.81 -15.81
C ASN A 74 38.16 -58.27 -16.16
N THR A 75 37.12 -58.67 -15.43
CA THR A 75 35.77 -58.14 -15.62
C THR A 75 35.61 -56.86 -14.81
N SER A 76 35.28 -55.75 -15.47
CA SER A 76 35.00 -54.49 -14.78
C SER A 76 33.79 -54.62 -13.86
N GLY A 77 33.86 -54.03 -12.66
CA GLY A 77 32.83 -54.16 -11.63
C GLY A 77 32.98 -55.44 -10.80
N LEU A 78 31.86 -56.02 -10.37
CA LEU A 78 31.84 -57.20 -9.48
C LEU A 78 31.86 -58.50 -10.28
N GLY A 79 32.94 -58.70 -11.04
CA GLY A 79 33.21 -59.95 -11.75
C GLY A 79 33.49 -61.12 -10.81
N GLY A 80 33.09 -62.32 -11.22
CA GLY A 80 33.16 -63.53 -10.41
C GLY A 80 33.05 -64.81 -11.22
N TYR A 81 33.10 -65.93 -10.50
CA TYR A 81 33.03 -67.28 -11.04
C TYR A 81 32.26 -68.21 -10.10
N ILE A 82 31.80 -69.35 -10.62
CA ILE A 82 31.01 -70.34 -9.89
C ILE A 82 31.89 -71.55 -9.65
N TYR A 83 32.30 -71.74 -8.39
CA TYR A 83 33.12 -72.87 -7.97
C TYR A 83 33.11 -73.00 -6.43
N PRO A 84 32.60 -74.10 -5.84
CA PRO A 84 31.88 -75.20 -6.49
C PRO A 84 30.48 -74.77 -7.01
N ALA A 85 29.69 -75.71 -7.54
CA ALA A 85 28.34 -75.44 -8.06
C ALA A 85 27.47 -74.66 -7.06
N ASN A 86 26.64 -73.75 -7.57
CA ASN A 86 25.79 -72.80 -6.84
C ASN A 86 26.50 -71.78 -5.93
N ILE A 87 27.83 -71.82 -5.79
CA ILE A 87 28.57 -70.84 -5.02
C ILE A 87 29.24 -69.86 -6.00
N ALA A 88 28.65 -68.67 -6.12
CA ALA A 88 29.21 -67.56 -6.87
C ALA A 88 30.23 -66.83 -6.01
N ASN A 89 31.46 -66.72 -6.48
CA ASN A 89 32.58 -66.08 -5.79
C ASN A 89 33.09 -64.90 -6.63
N GLY A 90 33.29 -63.76 -5.99
CA GLY A 90 33.91 -62.60 -6.59
C GLY A 90 35.41 -62.80 -6.83
N ALA A 91 35.95 -62.04 -7.78
CA ALA A 91 37.39 -61.94 -7.99
C ALA A 91 38.12 -61.66 -6.67
N GLY A 92 39.19 -62.42 -6.40
CA GLY A 92 39.99 -62.28 -5.17
C GLY A 92 39.27 -62.66 -3.87
N GLY A 93 38.05 -63.21 -3.92
CA GLY A 93 37.25 -63.51 -2.73
C GLY A 93 36.49 -62.30 -2.16
N GLY A 94 36.35 -61.21 -2.93
CA GLY A 94 35.72 -59.97 -2.45
C GLY A 94 34.23 -60.08 -2.12
N TRP A 95 33.55 -61.12 -2.59
CA TRP A 95 32.18 -61.44 -2.23
C TRP A 95 31.88 -62.93 -2.47
N GLN A 96 30.86 -63.45 -1.79
CA GLN A 96 30.36 -64.80 -2.01
C GLN A 96 28.84 -64.82 -1.88
N VAL A 97 28.17 -65.50 -2.80
CA VAL A 97 26.71 -65.64 -2.82
C VAL A 97 26.35 -67.09 -3.09
N ASN A 98 25.48 -67.65 -2.25
CA ASN A 98 24.80 -68.91 -2.53
C ASN A 98 23.64 -68.64 -3.50
N LEU A 99 23.78 -69.03 -4.76
CA LEU A 99 22.77 -68.77 -5.80
C LEU A 99 21.42 -69.41 -5.45
N SER A 100 21.42 -70.58 -4.80
CA SER A 100 20.21 -71.29 -4.44
C SER A 100 19.36 -70.54 -3.42
N SER A 101 19.97 -69.73 -2.53
CA SER A 101 19.20 -68.91 -1.58
C SER A 101 18.44 -67.77 -2.25
N LEU A 102 18.78 -67.46 -3.50
CA LEU A 102 18.12 -66.46 -4.34
C LEU A 102 17.19 -67.08 -5.39
N GLY A 103 16.98 -68.40 -5.31
CA GLY A 103 16.22 -69.20 -6.28
C GLY A 103 16.96 -69.44 -7.60
N LEU A 104 18.25 -69.11 -7.69
CA LEU A 104 19.07 -69.28 -8.88
C LEU A 104 19.87 -70.59 -8.83
N SER A 105 20.31 -71.06 -9.99
CA SER A 105 21.19 -72.23 -10.10
C SER A 105 22.41 -71.88 -10.95
N GLY A 106 23.58 -72.39 -10.57
CA GLY A 106 24.82 -72.18 -11.29
C GLY A 106 25.69 -73.44 -11.30
N GLN A 107 26.28 -73.75 -12.45
CA GLN A 107 27.20 -74.86 -12.62
C GLN A 107 28.62 -74.44 -12.25
N SER A 108 29.41 -75.36 -11.68
CA SER A 108 30.86 -75.15 -11.55
C SER A 108 31.48 -74.87 -12.93
N GLY A 109 32.57 -74.12 -13.03
CA GLY A 109 33.18 -73.88 -14.35
C GLY A 109 32.66 -72.65 -15.10
N HIS A 110 31.77 -71.87 -14.49
CA HIS A 110 31.04 -70.78 -15.14
C HIS A 110 31.35 -69.41 -14.52
N LEU A 111 31.12 -68.36 -15.30
CA LEU A 111 31.33 -66.97 -14.91
C LEU A 111 30.04 -66.34 -14.39
N VAL A 112 30.20 -65.34 -13.53
CA VAL A 112 29.13 -64.51 -12.98
C VAL A 112 29.59 -63.06 -12.83
N ALA A 113 28.72 -62.10 -13.08
CA ALA A 113 28.91 -60.71 -12.67
C ALA A 113 27.74 -60.28 -11.78
N TYR A 114 28.05 -59.67 -10.63
CA TYR A 114 27.05 -59.23 -9.66
C TYR A 114 26.68 -57.75 -9.85
N LEU A 115 25.39 -57.46 -10.01
CA LEU A 115 24.83 -56.11 -10.03
C LEU A 115 24.09 -55.90 -8.70
N THR A 116 24.70 -55.11 -7.82
CA THR A 116 24.15 -54.82 -6.49
C THR A 116 22.88 -53.98 -6.59
N SER A 117 22.13 -53.97 -5.48
CA SER A 117 20.93 -53.13 -5.37
C SER A 117 21.21 -51.66 -5.62
N ASP A 118 22.40 -51.14 -5.31
CA ASP A 118 22.75 -49.73 -5.52
C ASP A 118 22.92 -49.40 -7.01
N VAL A 119 23.60 -50.29 -7.75
CA VAL A 119 23.76 -50.16 -9.21
C VAL A 119 22.41 -50.26 -9.92
N LEU A 120 21.54 -51.15 -9.47
CA LEU A 120 20.20 -51.34 -10.06
C LEU A 120 19.19 -50.27 -9.62
N ALA A 121 19.41 -49.66 -8.45
CA ALA A 121 18.55 -48.60 -7.96
C ALA A 121 18.77 -47.29 -8.72
N GLY A 122 19.95 -47.05 -9.32
CA GLY A 122 20.25 -46.09 -10.41
C GLY A 122 19.68 -44.66 -10.31
N GLY A 123 19.10 -44.29 -9.17
CA GLY A 123 18.15 -43.18 -9.01
C GLY A 123 17.65 -43.04 -7.57
N ALA A 124 18.30 -43.72 -6.62
CA ALA A 124 18.15 -43.46 -5.18
C ALA A 124 19.22 -42.50 -4.65
N GLU A 125 20.17 -42.08 -5.49
CA GLU A 125 20.83 -40.80 -5.26
C GLU A 125 19.85 -39.72 -5.69
N GLU A 126 19.31 -39.03 -4.70
CA GLU A 126 18.71 -37.71 -4.85
C GLU A 126 19.74 -36.83 -5.57
N SER A 127 19.70 -36.84 -6.89
CA SER A 127 20.51 -35.94 -7.69
C SER A 127 19.85 -34.58 -7.53
N ASP A 128 20.28 -33.84 -6.51
CA ASP A 128 19.98 -32.42 -6.28
C ASP A 128 20.61 -31.57 -7.40
N ARG A 129 20.23 -31.86 -8.65
CA ARG A 129 20.81 -31.29 -9.85
C ARG A 129 19.71 -30.57 -10.60
N LEU A 130 19.62 -29.27 -10.36
CA LEU A 130 19.03 -28.36 -11.33
C LEU A 130 19.97 -28.21 -12.53
N TYR A 131 19.96 -29.19 -13.44
CA TYR A 131 20.75 -29.13 -14.67
C TYR A 131 20.08 -28.21 -15.70
N ARG A 132 20.65 -27.04 -15.95
CA ARG A 132 20.09 -26.03 -16.87
C ARG A 132 21.12 -25.54 -17.87
N PHE A 133 21.46 -26.38 -18.83
CA PHE A 133 22.01 -25.95 -20.11
C PHE A 133 20.91 -26.06 -21.17
N LYS A 134 20.86 -25.10 -22.10
CA LYS A 134 19.90 -25.18 -23.22
C LYS A 134 20.20 -26.42 -24.06
N VAL A 135 19.24 -27.33 -24.13
CA VAL A 135 19.32 -28.46 -25.05
C VAL A 135 18.60 -28.10 -26.35
N ASN A 136 19.37 -27.88 -27.42
CA ASN A 136 18.83 -27.50 -28.73
C ASN A 136 17.95 -28.60 -29.32
N GLY A 137 16.81 -28.23 -29.91
CA GLY A 137 15.84 -29.18 -30.46
C GLY A 137 15.03 -29.97 -29.44
N ARG A 138 15.26 -29.76 -28.12
CA ARG A 138 14.58 -30.47 -27.02
C ARG A 138 13.94 -29.50 -26.03
N PRO A 139 12.80 -28.85 -26.38
CA PRO A 139 12.14 -27.87 -25.52
C PRO A 139 11.59 -28.49 -24.23
N ASP A 140 11.27 -29.78 -24.25
CA ASP A 140 10.87 -30.58 -23.08
C ASP A 140 11.94 -30.55 -21.98
N LEU A 141 13.22 -30.67 -22.35
CA LEU A 141 14.33 -30.64 -21.40
C LEU A 141 14.66 -29.25 -20.85
N ASN A 142 14.08 -28.20 -21.44
CA ASN A 142 14.24 -26.82 -20.99
C ASN A 142 13.03 -26.31 -20.19
N LYS A 143 12.01 -27.17 -19.98
CA LYS A 143 10.79 -26.84 -19.24
C LYS A 143 10.78 -27.53 -17.89
N MET A 144 9.94 -27.02 -17.00
CA MET A 144 9.64 -27.63 -15.72
C MET A 144 8.21 -28.15 -15.78
N HIS A 145 7.96 -29.33 -15.22
CA HIS A 145 6.65 -30.01 -15.28
C HIS A 145 5.90 -29.99 -13.94
N THR A 146 6.49 -29.41 -12.90
CA THR A 146 5.92 -29.21 -11.56
C THR A 146 6.48 -27.92 -10.97
N ALA A 147 6.05 -27.48 -9.79
CA ALA A 147 6.64 -26.32 -9.11
C ALA A 147 8.04 -26.66 -8.54
N ILE A 148 8.92 -25.65 -8.40
CA ILE A 148 10.11 -25.78 -7.53
C ILE A 148 9.71 -25.37 -6.13
N ASP A 149 9.92 -26.26 -5.17
CA ASP A 149 10.05 -25.89 -3.77
C ASP A 149 11.52 -25.58 -3.49
N MET A 150 11.79 -24.37 -3.00
CA MET A 150 13.16 -23.93 -2.69
C MET A 150 13.59 -24.33 -1.28
N GLY A 151 12.71 -24.93 -0.46
CA GLY A 151 13.05 -25.38 0.89
C GLY A 151 13.57 -24.25 1.79
N ALA A 152 12.98 -23.07 1.67
CA ALA A 152 13.39 -21.82 2.33
C ALA A 152 14.78 -21.26 1.92
N ASN A 153 15.31 -21.66 0.76
CA ASN A 153 16.51 -21.07 0.18
C ASN A 153 16.18 -19.94 -0.81
N ASP A 154 17.17 -19.08 -1.04
CA ASP A 154 17.05 -17.92 -1.93
C ASP A 154 17.26 -18.28 -3.41
N VAL A 155 16.69 -17.46 -4.29
CA VAL A 155 17.07 -17.41 -5.72
C VAL A 155 17.89 -16.13 -5.95
N ASN A 156 19.21 -16.27 -5.99
CA ASN A 156 20.13 -15.15 -6.18
C ASN A 156 20.45 -14.91 -7.66
N ASN A 157 20.62 -13.64 -8.05
CA ASN A 157 21.04 -13.20 -9.40
C ASN A 157 20.11 -13.62 -10.55
N ALA A 158 18.80 -13.71 -10.31
CA ALA A 158 17.82 -13.82 -11.39
C ALA A 158 17.77 -12.51 -12.20
N ASN A 159 18.06 -12.58 -13.50
CA ASN A 159 18.10 -11.39 -14.35
C ASN A 159 16.68 -10.80 -14.60
N ASN A 160 15.74 -11.64 -15.04
CA ASN A 160 14.35 -11.28 -15.28
C ASN A 160 13.42 -12.32 -14.67
N ILE A 161 12.31 -11.87 -14.09
CA ILE A 161 11.23 -12.71 -13.59
C ILE A 161 9.92 -12.17 -14.18
N THR A 162 9.22 -13.00 -14.95
CA THR A 162 7.88 -12.71 -15.46
C THR A 162 6.90 -13.67 -14.78
N ALA A 163 6.07 -13.14 -13.88
CA ALA A 163 5.07 -13.91 -13.17
C ALA A 163 3.70 -13.77 -13.85
N ASN A 164 2.99 -14.88 -14.05
CA ASN A 164 1.61 -14.87 -14.56
C ASN A 164 0.56 -14.65 -13.45
N GLY A 165 1.00 -14.47 -12.20
CA GLY A 165 0.16 -14.28 -11.03
C GLY A 165 0.83 -13.37 -10.00
N ASP A 166 0.38 -13.44 -8.76
CA ASP A 166 0.86 -12.58 -7.67
C ASP A 166 2.36 -12.75 -7.36
N ILE A 167 2.99 -11.64 -6.97
CA ILE A 167 4.28 -11.63 -6.26
C ILE A 167 4.00 -11.33 -4.79
N ARG A 168 4.29 -12.27 -3.90
CA ARG A 168 4.03 -12.16 -2.46
C ARG A 168 5.31 -12.36 -1.66
N SER A 169 5.53 -11.46 -0.71
CA SER A 169 6.53 -11.63 0.35
C SER A 169 5.81 -11.83 1.68
N ASN A 170 6.10 -12.94 2.38
CA ASN A 170 5.42 -13.26 3.64
C ASN A 170 6.04 -12.54 4.84
N SER A 171 7.32 -12.20 4.77
CA SER A 171 8.08 -11.62 5.89
C SER A 171 9.08 -10.53 5.49
N GLY A 172 9.29 -10.30 4.19
CA GLY A 172 10.22 -9.28 3.67
C GLY A 172 9.53 -8.18 2.89
N TRP A 173 10.29 -7.18 2.45
CA TRP A 173 9.79 -6.10 1.60
C TRP A 173 9.90 -6.44 0.11
N LEU A 174 9.08 -5.78 -0.71
CA LEU A 174 9.34 -5.66 -2.15
C LEU A 174 10.28 -4.46 -2.34
N ILE A 175 11.53 -4.73 -2.71
CA ILE A 175 12.58 -3.71 -2.80
C ILE A 175 12.90 -3.45 -4.27
N THR A 176 12.84 -2.18 -4.68
CA THR A 176 13.25 -1.73 -6.02
C THR A 176 14.49 -0.82 -5.93
N LYS A 177 15.23 -0.68 -7.05
CA LYS A 177 16.42 0.16 -7.15
C LYS A 177 16.47 0.89 -8.50
N HIS A 178 17.37 1.87 -8.62
CA HIS A 178 17.71 2.55 -9.88
C HIS A 178 16.53 3.27 -10.55
N GLY A 179 15.74 4.03 -9.80
CA GLY A 179 14.69 4.86 -10.41
C GLY A 179 13.39 4.12 -10.73
N LYS A 180 13.30 2.82 -10.41
CA LYS A 180 12.15 1.96 -10.78
C LYS A 180 11.28 1.63 -9.57
N GLY A 181 10.05 1.23 -9.86
CA GLY A 181 9.05 0.89 -8.86
C GLY A 181 7.99 -0.03 -9.46
N TRP A 182 6.74 0.15 -9.04
CA TRP A 182 5.61 -0.57 -9.62
C TRP A 182 5.08 0.16 -10.86
N LEU A 183 4.88 -0.58 -11.94
CA LEU A 183 4.29 -0.10 -13.19
C LEU A 183 3.25 -1.12 -13.64
N ASN A 184 2.06 -0.64 -13.99
CA ASN A 184 1.09 -1.38 -14.78
C ASN A 184 1.27 -0.98 -16.25
N GLU A 185 1.72 -1.91 -17.10
CA GLU A 185 2.04 -1.63 -18.51
C GLU A 185 0.79 -1.30 -19.34
N ASP A 186 -0.30 -2.05 -19.17
CA ASP A 186 -1.56 -1.84 -19.91
C ASP A 186 -2.17 -0.47 -19.67
N HIS A 187 -2.06 0.03 -18.43
CA HIS A 187 -2.59 1.33 -18.05
C HIS A 187 -1.53 2.43 -18.09
N GLY A 188 -0.23 2.13 -18.09
CA GLY A 188 0.84 3.13 -17.99
C GLY A 188 0.80 3.94 -16.68
N GLY A 189 0.35 3.33 -15.58
CA GLY A 189 0.28 3.95 -14.25
C GLY A 189 1.13 3.20 -13.24
N GLY A 190 1.52 3.83 -12.14
CA GLY A 190 2.49 3.24 -11.24
C GLY A 190 2.98 4.19 -10.14
N LEU A 191 3.91 3.70 -9.32
CA LEU A 191 4.66 4.48 -8.35
C LEU A 191 6.16 4.19 -8.49
N TYR A 192 6.99 5.23 -8.50
CA TYR A 192 8.45 5.13 -8.58
C TYR A 192 9.13 6.27 -7.81
N MET A 193 10.45 6.18 -7.65
CA MET A 193 11.29 7.22 -7.05
C MET A 193 12.55 7.36 -7.90
N ASP A 194 12.85 8.56 -8.38
CA ASP A 194 14.08 8.90 -9.12
C ASP A 194 14.97 9.90 -8.36
N ASP A 195 14.53 10.33 -7.18
CA ASP A 195 15.27 11.11 -6.20
C ASP A 195 15.06 10.53 -4.78
N ASN A 196 15.66 11.17 -3.78
CA ASN A 196 15.64 10.70 -2.40
C ASN A 196 14.44 11.21 -1.58
N ASP A 197 13.64 12.13 -2.13
CA ASP A 197 12.66 12.92 -1.37
C ASP A 197 11.22 12.54 -1.73
N TRP A 198 10.95 12.13 -2.97
CA TRP A 198 9.61 12.02 -3.51
C TRP A 198 9.27 10.63 -4.05
N ILE A 199 8.10 10.13 -3.65
CA ILE A 199 7.37 9.12 -4.41
C ILE A 199 6.60 9.82 -5.52
N ARG A 200 6.77 9.35 -6.76
CA ARG A 200 6.16 9.90 -7.96
C ARG A 200 5.20 8.90 -8.57
N SER A 201 4.10 9.40 -9.12
CA SER A 201 3.25 8.59 -9.98
C SER A 201 3.83 8.51 -11.38
N VAL A 202 3.82 7.32 -11.97
CA VAL A 202 4.23 7.14 -13.37
C VAL A 202 3.29 7.96 -14.27
N ASN A 203 3.88 8.67 -15.25
CA ASN A 203 3.18 9.53 -16.20
C ASN A 203 2.32 10.64 -15.54
N ASN A 204 2.70 11.09 -14.34
CA ASN A 204 1.98 12.11 -13.58
C ASN A 204 0.51 11.78 -13.35
N LYS A 205 0.16 10.49 -13.22
CA LYS A 205 -1.20 10.08 -12.95
C LYS A 205 -1.65 10.49 -11.55
N GLY A 206 -2.94 10.76 -11.40
CA GLY A 206 -3.54 11.03 -10.09
C GLY A 206 -3.63 9.79 -9.21
N ILE A 207 -3.77 10.00 -7.91
CA ILE A 207 -4.10 8.96 -6.93
C ILE A 207 -5.58 9.10 -6.58
N TYR A 208 -6.39 8.10 -6.94
CA TYR A 208 -7.81 8.05 -6.62
C TYR A 208 -8.04 7.02 -5.51
N THR A 209 -8.73 7.43 -4.45
CA THR A 209 -9.04 6.57 -3.30
C THR A 209 -10.42 6.93 -2.76
N GLY A 210 -11.17 5.93 -2.29
CA GLY A 210 -12.40 6.13 -1.53
C GLY A 210 -12.16 6.40 -0.03
N GLY A 211 -10.90 6.27 0.42
CA GLY A 211 -10.48 6.49 1.80
C GLY A 211 -9.71 7.79 2.01
N GLN A 212 -9.10 7.93 3.19
CA GLN A 212 -8.28 9.10 3.54
C GLN A 212 -6.87 8.98 2.97
N LEU A 213 -6.34 10.09 2.44
CA LEU A 213 -4.90 10.27 2.23
C LEU A 213 -4.34 11.00 3.47
N LYS A 214 -3.43 10.34 4.20
CA LYS A 214 -2.77 10.91 5.39
C LYS A 214 -1.31 11.19 5.09
N GLY A 215 -0.89 12.43 5.31
CA GLY A 215 0.49 12.88 5.20
C GLY A 215 0.77 13.97 6.22
N GLY A 216 2.05 14.26 6.49
CA GLY A 216 2.41 15.35 7.41
C GLY A 216 1.96 16.72 6.88
N THR A 217 2.11 16.95 5.59
CA THR A 217 1.59 18.13 4.87
C THR A 217 1.05 17.71 3.51
N VAL A 218 0.13 18.50 2.96
CA VAL A 218 -0.34 18.38 1.58
C VAL A 218 -0.13 19.73 0.91
N ARG A 219 0.79 19.77 -0.05
CA ARG A 219 1.08 20.95 -0.87
C ARG A 219 0.52 20.76 -2.27
N ALA A 220 -0.27 21.72 -2.73
CA ALA A 220 -0.67 21.83 -4.12
C ALA A 220 0.11 22.98 -4.78
N ASP A 221 0.77 22.72 -5.91
CA ASP A 221 1.38 23.80 -6.72
C ASP A 221 0.34 24.57 -7.55
N GLY A 222 -0.87 24.02 -7.66
CA GLY A 222 -2.05 24.68 -8.21
C GLY A 222 -3.15 24.87 -7.17
N ARG A 223 -4.41 24.78 -7.61
CA ARG A 223 -5.58 24.90 -6.74
C ARG A 223 -5.81 23.60 -5.96
N ALA A 224 -6.07 23.70 -4.66
CA ALA A 224 -6.69 22.63 -3.89
C ALA A 224 -8.22 22.74 -4.04
N SER A 225 -8.86 21.67 -4.51
CA SER A 225 -10.32 21.57 -4.64
C SER A 225 -10.82 20.45 -3.74
N VAL A 226 -11.83 20.76 -2.93
CA VAL A 226 -12.54 19.78 -2.09
C VAL A 226 -13.98 19.68 -2.59
N GLY A 227 -14.53 18.47 -2.61
CA GLY A 227 -15.88 18.24 -3.17
C GLY A 227 -17.02 18.69 -2.25
N GLU A 228 -16.77 18.77 -0.93
CA GLU A 228 -17.78 19.09 0.07
C GLU A 228 -17.30 20.23 0.98
N TYR A 229 -16.55 19.93 2.06
CA TYR A 229 -16.05 20.93 3.00
C TYR A 229 -14.55 20.76 3.27
N LEU A 230 -13.86 21.88 3.50
CA LEU A 230 -12.50 21.87 4.06
C LEU A 230 -12.60 21.83 5.59
N GLN A 231 -12.37 20.65 6.16
CA GLN A 231 -12.33 20.49 7.60
C GLN A 231 -10.93 20.81 8.14
N LEU A 232 -10.88 21.70 9.14
CA LEU A 232 -9.68 22.07 9.87
C LEU A 232 -9.80 21.53 11.29
N ASP A 233 -9.11 20.43 11.60
CA ASP A 233 -9.25 19.79 12.92
C ASP A 233 -8.60 20.60 14.05
N GLY A 234 -7.57 21.39 13.72
CA GLY A 234 -6.90 22.27 14.66
C GLY A 234 -7.75 23.51 15.00
N THR A 235 -7.74 23.89 16.28
CA THR A 235 -8.38 25.12 16.76
C THR A 235 -7.34 26.16 17.18
N ALA A 236 -7.68 27.44 17.03
CA ALA A 236 -6.90 28.56 17.52
C ALA A 236 -7.80 29.56 18.26
N ASN A 237 -7.20 30.41 19.09
CA ASN A 237 -7.93 31.43 19.84
C ASN A 237 -7.68 32.80 19.21
N GLU A 238 -8.74 33.58 19.07
CA GLU A 238 -8.63 34.96 18.60
C GLU A 238 -7.75 35.79 19.55
N GLY A 239 -6.94 36.69 18.97
CA GLY A 239 -5.97 37.50 19.69
C GLY A 239 -4.66 36.79 20.04
N TRP A 240 -4.58 35.47 19.86
CA TRP A 240 -3.33 34.75 20.07
C TRP A 240 -2.37 34.91 18.90
N GLY A 241 -1.08 34.78 19.19
CA GLY A 241 -0.02 34.81 18.18
C GLY A 241 -0.17 33.71 17.13
N CYS A 242 0.19 34.02 15.90
CA CYS A 242 0.19 33.07 14.79
C CYS A 242 1.33 33.37 13.82
N SER A 243 1.81 32.33 13.14
CA SER A 243 2.76 32.46 12.03
C SER A 243 2.57 31.27 11.09
N GLN A 244 2.67 31.44 9.78
CA GLN A 244 2.90 32.65 8.99
C GLN A 244 1.61 33.47 8.78
N ASN A 245 1.73 34.72 8.34
CA ASN A 245 0.56 35.49 7.90
C ASN A 245 -0.14 34.80 6.71
N GLY A 246 -1.46 34.87 6.66
CA GLY A 246 -2.29 34.27 5.61
C GLY A 246 -2.80 32.86 5.92
N LEU A 247 -2.45 32.28 7.07
CA LEU A 247 -3.06 31.03 7.52
C LEU A 247 -4.57 31.21 7.75
N VAL A 248 -5.33 30.17 7.42
CA VAL A 248 -6.76 30.05 7.71
C VAL A 248 -6.93 28.97 8.76
N GLY A 249 -7.71 29.26 9.80
CA GLY A 249 -7.96 28.38 10.93
C GLY A 249 -9.41 28.50 11.41
N ARG A 250 -9.71 27.84 12.53
CA ARG A 250 -11.01 27.98 13.21
C ARG A 250 -10.83 28.16 14.72
N ALA A 251 -11.79 28.82 15.35
CA ALA A 251 -11.95 28.78 16.79
C ALA A 251 -12.64 27.47 17.25
N ALA A 252 -12.66 27.22 18.55
CA ALA A 252 -13.28 26.02 19.13
C ALA A 252 -14.79 25.92 18.80
N ASP A 253 -15.48 27.06 18.81
CA ASP A 253 -16.89 27.20 18.42
C ASP A 253 -17.14 27.10 16.90
N GLY A 254 -16.06 27.23 16.11
CA GLY A 254 -16.07 27.14 14.66
C GLY A 254 -16.13 28.42 13.89
N ALA A 255 -15.96 29.56 14.56
CA ALA A 255 -15.70 30.81 13.87
C ALA A 255 -14.44 30.70 13.00
N LEU A 256 -14.51 31.19 11.76
CA LEU A 256 -13.37 31.26 10.86
C LEU A 256 -12.35 32.27 11.40
N LEU A 257 -11.09 31.85 11.46
CA LEU A 257 -9.97 32.71 11.84
C LEU A 257 -9.00 32.85 10.67
N PHE A 258 -8.35 34.00 10.59
CA PHE A 258 -7.24 34.23 9.68
C PHE A 258 -6.07 34.87 10.42
N CYS A 259 -4.85 34.42 10.12
CA CYS A 259 -3.64 34.96 10.69
C CYS A 259 -3.26 36.24 9.95
N GLN A 260 -3.31 37.39 10.63
CA GLN A 260 -2.95 38.69 10.05
C GLN A 260 -2.07 39.47 11.02
N ASN A 261 -0.92 39.93 10.53
CA ASN A 261 0.10 40.65 11.32
C ASN A 261 0.52 39.88 12.59
N GLY A 262 0.68 38.57 12.46
CA GLY A 262 1.14 37.69 13.53
C GLY A 262 0.09 37.37 14.60
N VAL A 263 -1.18 37.70 14.37
CA VAL A 263 -2.27 37.46 15.34
C VAL A 263 -3.49 36.84 14.65
N TRP A 264 -4.12 35.86 15.31
CA TRP A 264 -5.39 35.29 14.86
C TRP A 264 -6.52 36.29 15.01
N LYS A 265 -7.21 36.58 13.91
CA LYS A 265 -8.37 37.47 13.89
C LYS A 265 -9.62 36.73 13.46
N GLY A 266 -10.75 37.05 14.07
CA GLY A 266 -12.05 36.51 13.66
C GLY A 266 -12.54 37.13 12.36
N ALA A 267 -13.14 36.32 11.49
CA ALA A 267 -13.93 36.82 10.38
C ALA A 267 -15.29 37.34 10.90
N GLY A 268 -15.60 38.62 10.64
CA GLY A 268 -16.95 39.16 10.82
C GLY A 268 -17.35 39.60 12.24
N LYS A 269 -16.43 39.75 13.19
CA LYS A 269 -16.77 40.38 14.49
C LYS A 269 -16.71 41.91 14.38
N SER A 270 -17.88 42.54 14.35
CA SER A 270 -18.04 43.97 14.62
C SER A 270 -17.84 44.21 16.12
N ASN A 271 -16.59 44.39 16.54
CA ASN A 271 -16.29 44.84 17.90
C ASN A 271 -16.62 46.34 17.99
N GLY A 272 -17.91 46.67 18.10
CA GLY A 272 -18.33 48.05 18.27
C GLY A 272 -18.35 48.46 19.74
N SER A 273 -18.02 49.72 20.02
CA SER A 273 -18.10 50.30 21.37
C SER A 273 -19.05 51.49 21.40
N TYR A 274 -19.77 51.67 22.51
CA TYR A 274 -20.56 52.88 22.72
C TYR A 274 -19.66 54.02 23.18
N GLN A 275 -19.71 55.15 22.47
CA GLN A 275 -19.10 56.41 22.87
C GLN A 275 -20.18 57.42 23.21
N GLN A 276 -20.04 58.06 24.36
CA GLN A 276 -20.88 59.18 24.75
C GLN A 276 -20.42 60.45 24.04
N LEU A 277 -21.28 61.01 23.17
CA LEU A 277 -21.01 62.29 22.48
C LEU A 277 -21.57 63.50 23.25
N GLY A 278 -22.31 63.24 24.33
CA GLY A 278 -22.69 64.23 25.33
C GLY A 278 -24.06 64.87 25.09
N TYR A 279 -24.30 65.95 25.82
CA TYR A 279 -25.55 66.70 25.85
C TYR A 279 -25.48 67.93 24.96
N HIS A 280 -26.55 68.19 24.20
CA HIS A 280 -26.61 69.24 23.19
C HIS A 280 -27.96 69.97 23.21
N VAL A 281 -27.96 71.23 22.77
CA VAL A 281 -29.17 72.08 22.66
C VAL A 281 -29.24 72.65 21.25
N GLY A 282 -30.39 72.50 20.61
CA GLY A 282 -30.70 73.02 19.28
C GLY A 282 -30.06 72.24 18.14
N ASN A 283 -28.74 72.05 18.15
CA ASN A 283 -28.01 71.41 17.05
C ASN A 283 -26.76 70.68 17.54
N PHE A 284 -26.44 69.53 16.93
CA PHE A 284 -25.18 68.83 17.08
C PHE A 284 -24.71 68.25 15.75
N SER A 285 -23.49 68.61 15.32
CA SER A 285 -22.91 68.10 14.08
C SER A 285 -21.64 67.30 14.37
N GLY A 286 -21.43 66.24 13.61
CA GLY A 286 -20.25 65.39 13.71
C GLY A 286 -19.90 64.74 12.38
N SER A 287 -18.85 63.92 12.38
CA SER A 287 -18.41 63.15 11.22
C SER A 287 -18.03 61.73 11.62
N ASN A 288 -18.23 60.78 10.71
CA ASN A 288 -17.67 59.44 10.85
C ASN A 288 -16.28 59.41 10.20
N THR A 289 -15.22 59.56 10.98
CA THR A 289 -13.83 59.48 10.50
C THR A 289 -13.29 58.05 10.45
N GLY A 290 -14.08 57.06 10.88
CA GLY A 290 -13.70 55.65 10.87
C GLY A 290 -13.85 54.97 9.50
N SER A 291 -13.49 53.69 9.41
CA SER A 291 -13.55 52.88 8.19
C SER A 291 -14.82 52.02 8.07
N THR A 292 -15.69 52.06 9.07
CA THR A 292 -16.93 51.28 9.16
C THR A 292 -18.13 52.19 9.38
N THR A 293 -19.35 51.70 9.21
CA THR A 293 -20.56 52.45 9.55
C THR A 293 -20.63 52.72 11.05
N MET A 294 -20.88 53.97 11.43
CA MET A 294 -21.16 54.39 12.80
C MET A 294 -22.68 54.54 12.97
N TRP A 295 -23.23 54.03 14.07
CA TRP A 295 -24.61 54.26 14.45
C TRP A 295 -24.70 55.41 15.44
N ILE A 296 -25.58 56.37 15.20
CA ILE A 296 -25.85 57.47 16.13
C ILE A 296 -27.24 57.31 16.73
N THR A 297 -27.32 57.46 18.05
CA THR A 297 -28.56 57.49 18.83
C THR A 297 -28.69 58.87 19.47
N ALA A 298 -29.76 59.61 19.15
CA ALA A 298 -30.10 60.86 19.82
C ALA A 298 -31.38 60.71 20.64
N MET A 299 -31.33 61.06 21.92
CA MET A 299 -32.41 60.86 22.90
C MET A 299 -32.82 62.21 23.52
N GLY A 300 -34.11 62.47 23.67
CA GLY A 300 -34.66 63.74 24.18
C GLY A 300 -35.46 64.47 23.10
N GLY A 301 -34.99 65.66 22.72
CA GLY A 301 -35.62 66.55 21.74
C GLY A 301 -36.57 67.58 22.33
N GLN A 302 -36.73 67.59 23.66
CA GLN A 302 -37.69 68.44 24.37
C GLN A 302 -37.30 69.90 24.36
N SER A 303 -38.27 70.81 24.32
CA SER A 303 -38.03 72.26 24.50
C SER A 303 -37.21 72.58 25.75
N THR A 304 -36.30 73.55 25.61
CA THR A 304 -35.58 74.19 26.72
C THR A 304 -36.33 75.36 27.37
N LYS A 305 -37.47 75.76 26.81
CA LYS A 305 -38.33 76.84 27.31
C LYS A 305 -39.25 76.33 28.42
N PHE A 306 -38.65 75.91 29.53
CA PHE A 306 -39.37 75.42 30.70
C PHE A 306 -40.30 76.48 31.28
N GLY A 307 -41.55 76.11 31.53
CA GLY A 307 -42.55 76.99 32.12
C GLY A 307 -43.10 78.05 31.17
N LEU A 308 -42.71 78.02 29.89
CA LEU A 308 -43.36 78.83 28.86
C LEU A 308 -44.72 78.20 28.53
N ALA A 309 -45.77 78.78 29.10
CA ALA A 309 -47.14 78.38 28.81
C ALA A 309 -47.49 78.69 27.36
N VAL A 310 -48.05 77.69 26.68
CA VAL A 310 -48.58 77.80 25.31
C VAL A 310 -49.97 77.19 25.36
N ASP A 311 -50.99 77.99 25.09
CA ASP A 311 -52.41 77.62 25.28
C ASP A 311 -52.67 77.06 26.69
N ASP A 312 -53.23 75.85 26.79
CA ASP A 312 -53.49 75.12 28.05
C ASP A 312 -52.35 74.18 28.47
N GLY A 313 -51.19 74.27 27.79
CA GLY A 313 -50.03 73.42 28.01
C GLY A 313 -48.71 74.19 28.14
N ALA A 314 -47.60 73.49 27.95
CA ALA A 314 -46.27 74.05 28.15
C ALA A 314 -45.28 73.56 27.09
N CYS A 315 -44.33 74.42 26.72
CA CYS A 315 -43.35 74.10 25.70
C CYS A 315 -42.53 72.85 26.02
N GLU A 316 -42.18 72.58 27.28
CA GLU A 316 -41.42 71.39 27.70
C GLU A 316 -42.08 70.05 27.32
N ASN A 317 -43.37 70.05 26.99
CA ASN A 317 -44.12 68.86 26.58
C ASN A 317 -44.01 68.57 25.07
N THR A 318 -43.34 69.43 24.32
CA THR A 318 -43.08 69.26 22.89
C THR A 318 -41.66 68.75 22.64
N TYR A 319 -41.49 67.92 21.61
CA TYR A 319 -40.16 67.48 21.16
C TYR A 319 -40.03 67.49 19.64
N ALA A 320 -38.80 67.67 19.15
CA ALA A 320 -38.45 67.40 17.77
C ALA A 320 -36.98 66.98 17.69
N LEU A 321 -36.70 65.90 16.95
CA LEU A 321 -35.36 65.51 16.53
C LEU A 321 -35.39 65.17 15.03
N VAL A 322 -34.45 65.76 14.29
CA VAL A 322 -34.24 65.51 12.87
C VAL A 322 -32.75 65.24 12.67
N ALA A 323 -32.42 64.08 12.11
CA ALA A 323 -31.06 63.73 11.73
C ALA A 323 -30.86 63.81 10.21
N ASN A 324 -29.76 64.43 9.81
CA ASN A 324 -29.32 64.55 8.44
C ASN A 324 -27.93 63.94 8.28
N VAL A 325 -27.71 63.18 7.20
CA VAL A 325 -26.39 62.66 6.79
C VAL A 325 -26.12 63.14 5.37
N ASN A 326 -25.01 63.86 5.16
CA ASN A 326 -24.73 64.54 3.87
C ASN A 326 -25.93 65.33 3.32
N ASN A 327 -26.62 66.07 4.19
CA ASN A 327 -27.83 66.86 3.88
C ASN A 327 -29.10 66.06 3.51
N LEU A 328 -29.09 64.73 3.62
CA LEU A 328 -30.30 63.91 3.49
C LEU A 328 -30.88 63.64 4.87
N THR A 329 -32.17 63.93 5.06
CA THR A 329 -32.88 63.56 6.29
C THR A 329 -33.05 62.05 6.37
N VAL A 330 -32.41 61.42 7.35
CA VAL A 330 -32.37 59.96 7.52
C VAL A 330 -33.21 59.46 8.69
N ALA A 331 -33.53 60.33 9.65
CA ALA A 331 -34.44 60.01 10.75
C ALA A 331 -35.14 61.27 11.28
N THR A 332 -36.41 61.14 11.63
CA THR A 332 -37.23 62.22 12.19
C THR A 332 -38.15 61.68 13.27
N SER A 333 -38.29 62.41 14.37
CA SER A 333 -39.37 62.19 15.33
C SER A 333 -39.75 63.51 15.97
N MET A 334 -41.04 63.85 15.91
CA MET A 334 -41.55 65.13 16.39
C MET A 334 -42.95 64.99 16.97
N ASN A 335 -43.21 65.74 18.03
CA ASN A 335 -44.51 65.85 18.66
C ASN A 335 -44.71 67.27 19.18
N ASN A 336 -45.65 67.98 18.56
CA ASN A 336 -45.99 69.36 18.87
C ASN A 336 -47.09 69.50 19.93
N ASN A 337 -47.59 68.39 20.50
CA ASN A 337 -48.62 68.44 21.51
C ASN A 337 -48.03 68.89 22.86
N ILE A 338 -48.48 70.05 23.31
CA ILE A 338 -48.11 70.80 24.51
C ILE A 338 -48.64 70.23 25.84
N GLY A 339 -49.40 69.14 25.82
CA GLY A 339 -49.90 68.46 27.01
C GLY A 339 -49.01 67.28 27.41
N TRP A 340 -48.67 67.21 28.70
CA TRP A 340 -47.92 66.14 29.38
C TRP A 340 -46.47 65.94 28.91
N ALA A 341 -45.59 65.57 29.85
CA ALA A 341 -44.16 65.39 29.56
C ALA A 341 -43.92 64.26 28.55
N LYS A 342 -43.07 64.52 27.54
CA LYS A 342 -42.73 63.58 26.45
C LYS A 342 -41.26 63.69 26.10
N SER A 343 -40.68 62.63 25.55
CA SER A 343 -39.35 62.62 24.93
C SER A 343 -39.35 61.67 23.73
N THR A 344 -38.31 61.73 22.89
CA THR A 344 -38.14 60.81 21.77
C THR A 344 -36.72 60.31 21.65
N THR A 345 -36.55 59.23 20.88
CA THR A 345 -35.24 58.74 20.43
C THR A 345 -35.25 58.59 18.92
N ILE A 346 -34.16 58.97 18.26
CA ILE A 346 -33.89 58.63 16.86
C ILE A 346 -32.58 57.84 16.76
N ASN A 347 -32.54 56.86 15.86
CA ASN A 347 -31.35 56.05 15.57
C ASN A 347 -31.08 56.09 14.07
N PHE A 348 -29.84 56.33 13.65
CA PHE A 348 -29.48 56.40 12.24
C PHE A 348 -28.05 55.97 11.98
N ALA A 349 -27.80 55.42 10.79
CA ALA A 349 -26.48 55.02 10.32
C ALA A 349 -25.76 56.18 9.63
N VAL A 350 -24.48 56.33 9.92
CA VAL A 350 -23.56 57.31 9.32
C VAL A 350 -22.45 56.52 8.62
N PRO A 351 -22.46 56.42 7.28
CA PRO A 351 -21.41 55.73 6.53
C PRO A 351 -20.01 56.33 6.79
N ALA A 352 -18.97 55.52 6.61
CA ALA A 352 -17.58 55.95 6.74
C ALA A 352 -17.29 57.18 5.85
N GLY A 353 -16.61 58.19 6.41
CA GLY A 353 -16.23 59.41 5.72
C GLY A 353 -17.35 60.44 5.51
N THR A 354 -18.51 60.28 6.16
CA THR A 354 -19.66 61.20 5.98
C THR A 354 -19.91 62.07 7.20
N ASN A 355 -20.49 63.25 6.96
CA ASN A 355 -20.90 64.19 8.01
C ASN A 355 -22.36 63.97 8.36
N TYR A 356 -22.70 64.21 9.63
CA TYR A 356 -24.07 64.18 10.11
C TYR A 356 -24.40 65.40 10.96
N ASN A 357 -25.69 65.71 11.03
CA ASN A 357 -26.24 66.77 11.84
C ASN A 357 -27.55 66.37 12.49
N ILE A 358 -27.72 66.67 13.77
CA ILE A 358 -28.93 66.45 14.54
C ILE A 358 -29.48 67.82 14.95
N VAL A 359 -30.73 68.09 14.61
CA VAL A 359 -31.41 69.35 14.92
C VAL A 359 -32.61 69.07 15.82
N SER A 360 -32.79 69.90 16.84
CA SER A 360 -33.93 69.88 17.73
C SER A 360 -34.63 71.23 17.78
N ASN A 361 -35.77 71.30 17.11
CA ASN A 361 -36.57 72.52 16.94
C ASN A 361 -38.04 72.24 17.26
N PRO A 362 -38.40 72.03 18.55
CA PRO A 362 -39.77 71.73 18.95
C PRO A 362 -40.66 72.97 18.90
N LEU A 363 -41.83 72.84 18.26
CA LEU A 363 -42.88 73.87 18.12
C LEU A 363 -42.33 75.31 17.93
N PRO A 364 -41.48 75.57 16.91
CA PRO A 364 -40.81 76.85 16.71
C PRO A 364 -41.79 78.01 16.49
N GLU A 365 -42.94 77.75 15.86
CA GLU A 365 -43.99 78.73 15.58
C GLU A 365 -44.62 79.34 16.85
N ARG A 366 -44.47 78.67 18.01
CA ARG A 366 -44.93 79.17 19.32
C ARG A 366 -43.78 79.57 20.25
N GLY A 367 -42.55 79.64 19.73
CA GLY A 367 -41.37 80.05 20.50
C GLY A 367 -40.81 78.97 21.44
N CYS A 368 -41.18 77.70 21.27
CA CYS A 368 -40.72 76.60 22.14
C CYS A 368 -39.31 76.08 21.81
N SER A 369 -38.66 76.61 20.79
CA SER A 369 -37.30 76.20 20.41
C SER A 369 -36.23 77.02 21.15
N PRO A 370 -35.01 76.48 21.35
CA PRO A 370 -34.51 75.18 20.89
C PRO A 370 -34.89 74.02 21.80
N GLY A 371 -34.77 72.79 21.30
CA GLY A 371 -34.87 71.58 22.12
C GLY A 371 -33.51 71.04 22.59
N GLN A 372 -33.52 70.14 23.56
CA GLN A 372 -32.33 69.54 24.18
C GLN A 372 -32.29 68.02 24.01
N PHE A 373 -31.11 67.44 23.81
CA PHE A 373 -30.94 66.01 23.58
C PHE A 373 -29.55 65.51 23.94
N TRP A 374 -29.46 64.20 24.14
CA TRP A 374 -28.22 63.46 24.39
C TRP A 374 -27.85 62.63 23.17
N VAL A 375 -26.56 62.46 22.89
CA VAL A 375 -26.08 61.70 21.74
C VAL A 375 -25.10 60.60 22.16
N LEU A 376 -25.32 59.41 21.61
CA LEU A 376 -24.42 58.26 21.67
C LEU A 376 -23.98 57.88 20.25
N ALA A 377 -22.76 57.38 20.13
CA ALA A 377 -22.27 56.70 18.94
C ALA A 377 -21.97 55.23 19.26
N TYR A 378 -22.16 54.34 18.29
CA TYR A 378 -21.72 52.95 18.32
C TYR A 378 -20.98 52.65 17.02
N GLN A 379 -19.73 52.22 17.12
CA GLN A 379 -18.89 51.87 15.97
C GLN A 379 -17.89 50.80 16.34
#